data_AF-A0A3M6T5J5-F1
#
_entry.id   AF-A0A3M6T5J5-F1
#
_cell.length_a   1.000
_cell.length_b   1.000
_cell.length_c   1.000
_cell.angle_alpha   90.00
_cell.angle_beta   90.00
_cell.angle_gamma   90.00
#
_symmetry.space_group_name_H-M   'P 1'
#
loop_
_entity.id
_entity.type
_entity.pdbx_description
1 polymer ?
#
loop_
_entity_poly.entity_id
_entity_poly.type
_entity_poly.pdbx_seq_one_letter_code
_entity_poly.pdbx_strand_id
1 'polypeptide(L)'
;MGGNQSNLPPRPMGFEYICIAVRETDKLRIVLGTDREISIIRQVIEESWPKGIQQETFKMNGVHEFKLKGNPFCAATSSSDAIISRKMAGNVLHRLYRDGWKLQMSSDLTQTTDLTTWIFKQDTTSICPSLPFLIVGLSSYDSLMVLNGPMDLHQTFKDVIEKSWPQGIQRWTYENDVLMIKLKGNPWYANGEDTVHARVILHTLIGALQVKQWKLYGNSNLRSSANTLFFEHDPNIVPGMQFSPIPGMQFSQSHFTISFNSHDLLRLIGAPEGLVSAVRNTLQTFWSRGIQEERSYAGSWQFKLRGTPWWASGDEAVDSRFLVLKVLEALQAYGWSVAASVDCSRKDSDKSSVIFKTSQPTQSHFFCISLHETDKLRLINAPEDVAKICQDVIQSQYLLGIQRVQLYGKSLEFKFVGNPWSCGIDGHDGIHGRNMLLHIFRALAGRFWRPVMSADVSAKYIHQENGPDYPLDVDSIFFTYDPSAASPSAPPYMQPPPYGFLPPNEAPPPFAPPAYGAYPNQ
;
A
#
# COMPACT_ATOMS: atom_id res chain seq x y z
N MET A 1 35.69 9.82 -4.47
CA MET A 1 36.25 9.20 -5.68
C MET A 1 35.09 8.84 -6.58
N GLY A 2 34.99 9.47 -7.75
CA GLY A 2 33.87 9.33 -8.68
C GLY A 2 33.99 8.03 -9.47
N GLY A 3 33.18 7.03 -9.11
CA GLY A 3 32.87 5.92 -10.00
C GLY A 3 31.89 6.41 -11.07
N ASN A 4 32.10 6.01 -12.32
CA ASN A 4 31.12 6.23 -13.39
C ASN A 4 29.76 5.69 -12.94
N GLN A 5 28.80 6.60 -12.75
CA GLN A 5 27.43 6.22 -12.40
C GLN A 5 26.84 5.44 -13.57
N SER A 6 26.39 4.21 -13.32
CA SER A 6 25.78 3.39 -14.36
C SER A 6 24.44 4.02 -14.76
N ASN A 7 24.28 4.34 -16.03
CA ASN A 7 23.00 4.80 -16.57
C ASN A 7 21.94 3.70 -16.46
N LEU A 8 20.67 4.07 -16.40
CA LEU A 8 19.58 3.10 -16.54
C LEU A 8 19.56 2.50 -17.96
N PRO A 9 19.01 1.29 -18.11
CA PRO A 9 18.62 0.79 -19.42
C PRO A 9 17.73 1.81 -20.15
N PRO A 10 17.81 1.94 -21.49
CA PRO A 10 16.92 2.80 -22.23
C PRO A 10 15.44 2.45 -21.98
N ARG A 11 14.61 3.47 -21.74
CA ARG A 11 13.16 3.29 -21.60
C ARG A 11 12.60 2.61 -22.86
N PRO A 12 11.91 1.46 -22.75
CA PRO A 12 11.31 0.81 -23.90
C PRO A 12 10.28 1.73 -24.58
N MET A 13 10.14 1.61 -25.91
CA MET A 13 9.06 2.32 -26.61
C MET A 13 7.70 1.86 -26.10
N GLY A 14 6.82 2.82 -25.83
CA GLY A 14 5.48 2.53 -25.30
C GLY A 14 5.47 1.94 -23.88
N PHE A 15 6.50 2.19 -23.07
CA PHE A 15 6.53 1.67 -21.69
C PHE A 15 5.49 2.36 -20.79
N GLU A 16 4.49 1.61 -20.33
CA GLU A 16 3.28 2.16 -19.66
C GLU A 16 3.44 2.36 -18.14
N TYR A 17 4.67 2.43 -17.63
CA TYR A 17 4.93 2.55 -16.19
C TYR A 17 5.92 3.68 -15.89
N ILE A 18 5.67 4.38 -14.79
CA ILE A 18 6.57 5.38 -14.19
C ILE A 18 6.45 5.29 -12.66
N CYS A 19 7.43 5.82 -11.94
CA CYS A 19 7.23 6.11 -10.52
C CYS A 19 7.74 7.49 -10.13
N ILE A 20 7.18 8.01 -9.04
CA ILE A 20 7.59 9.26 -8.41
C ILE A 20 7.94 8.95 -6.95
N ALA A 21 9.20 9.12 -6.59
CA ALA A 21 9.65 9.05 -5.21
C ALA A 21 9.56 10.44 -4.57
N VAL A 22 8.87 10.52 -3.43
CA VAL A 22 8.83 11.71 -2.57
C VAL A 22 9.96 11.58 -1.55
N ARG A 23 10.94 12.48 -1.59
CA ARG A 23 12.13 12.41 -0.73
C ARG A 23 12.16 13.54 0.27
N GLU A 24 12.54 13.20 1.50
CA GLU A 24 12.82 14.19 2.52
C GLU A 24 14.09 14.99 2.16
N THR A 25 14.15 16.31 2.39
CA THR A 25 13.08 17.20 2.86
C THR A 25 12.29 17.86 1.74
N ASP A 26 12.78 17.81 0.50
CA ASP A 26 12.40 18.78 -0.52
C ASP A 26 12.47 18.26 -1.97
N LYS A 27 12.51 16.94 -2.20
CA LYS A 27 12.69 16.42 -3.57
C LYS A 27 11.54 15.56 -4.06
N LEU A 28 11.24 15.69 -5.35
CA LEU A 28 10.45 14.73 -6.12
C LEU A 28 11.34 14.14 -7.20
N ARG A 29 11.41 12.80 -7.27
CA ARG A 29 12.24 12.08 -8.24
C ARG A 29 11.38 11.17 -9.11
N ILE A 30 11.36 11.46 -10.39
CA ILE A 30 10.57 10.75 -11.39
C ILE A 30 11.50 9.79 -12.11
N VAL A 31 11.15 8.50 -12.13
CA VAL A 31 11.89 7.44 -12.81
C VAL A 31 11.07 6.97 -14.01
N LEU A 32 11.74 6.92 -15.16
CA LEU A 32 11.19 6.63 -16.49
C LEU A 32 10.10 7.62 -16.95
N GLY A 33 9.91 8.78 -16.33
CA GLY A 33 8.98 9.80 -16.84
C GLY A 33 9.45 10.41 -18.17
N THR A 34 8.52 10.77 -19.05
CA THR A 34 8.82 11.52 -20.27
C THR A 34 8.67 13.03 -20.05
N ASP A 35 9.07 13.85 -21.03
CA ASP A 35 8.91 15.30 -20.99
C ASP A 35 7.46 15.74 -20.73
N ARG A 36 6.48 14.93 -21.13
CA ARG A 36 5.06 15.16 -20.87
C ARG A 36 4.76 15.11 -19.38
N GLU A 37 5.07 13.99 -18.71
CA GLU A 37 4.80 13.85 -17.28
C GLU A 37 5.62 14.81 -16.43
N ILE A 38 6.87 15.05 -16.82
CA ILE A 38 7.75 16.03 -16.18
C ILE A 38 7.12 17.44 -16.27
N SER A 39 6.57 17.81 -17.43
CA SER A 39 5.93 19.13 -17.62
C SER A 39 4.65 19.28 -16.79
N ILE A 40 3.84 18.21 -16.69
CA ILE A 40 2.65 18.21 -15.83
C ILE A 40 3.04 18.46 -14.37
N ILE A 41 4.04 17.71 -13.88
CA ILE A 41 4.50 17.83 -12.49
C ILE A 41 5.10 19.22 -12.22
N ARG A 42 5.90 19.75 -13.16
CA ARG A 42 6.46 21.11 -13.07
C ARG A 42 5.36 22.17 -12.92
N GLN A 43 4.36 22.14 -13.79
CA GLN A 43 3.23 23.08 -13.72
C GLN A 43 2.49 22.97 -12.38
N VAL A 44 2.23 21.76 -11.88
CA VAL A 44 1.60 21.59 -10.56
C VAL A 44 2.43 22.21 -9.45
N ILE A 45 3.74 22.01 -9.46
CA ILE A 45 4.64 22.58 -8.44
C ILE A 45 4.60 24.12 -8.51
N GLU A 46 4.72 24.70 -9.69
CA GLU A 46 4.73 26.16 -9.89
C GLU A 46 3.40 26.81 -9.44
N GLU A 47 2.28 26.15 -9.70
CA GLU A 47 0.96 26.63 -9.32
C GLU A 47 0.63 26.40 -7.83
N SER A 48 1.11 25.30 -7.25
CA SER A 48 0.69 24.85 -5.92
C SER A 48 1.69 25.15 -4.80
N TRP A 49 2.98 25.30 -5.10
CA TRP A 49 4.03 25.53 -4.11
C TRP A 49 4.61 26.95 -4.26
N PRO A 50 4.19 27.94 -3.43
CA PRO A 50 4.55 29.35 -3.63
C PRO A 50 6.05 29.65 -3.61
N LYS A 51 6.85 28.81 -2.93
CA LYS A 51 8.31 28.96 -2.90
C LYS A 51 8.96 28.52 -4.22
N GLY A 52 8.27 27.71 -5.03
CA GLY A 52 8.69 27.26 -6.35
C GLY A 52 9.83 26.22 -6.33
N ILE A 53 10.36 25.97 -7.51
CA ILE A 53 11.46 25.02 -7.76
C ILE A 53 12.80 25.70 -7.46
N GLN A 54 13.67 25.01 -6.73
CA GLN A 54 15.05 25.43 -6.48
C GLN A 54 15.98 24.98 -7.60
N GLN A 55 15.86 23.72 -8.01
CA GLN A 55 16.73 23.12 -9.01
C GLN A 55 16.01 21.95 -9.70
N GLU A 56 16.31 21.76 -10.97
CA GLU A 56 15.95 20.55 -11.73
C GLU A 56 17.23 19.84 -12.19
N THR A 57 17.25 18.51 -12.09
CA THR A 57 18.38 17.71 -12.55
C THR A 57 17.89 16.51 -13.34
N PHE A 58 18.52 16.26 -14.49
CA PHE A 58 18.37 15.03 -15.25
C PHE A 58 19.57 14.13 -15.00
N LYS A 59 19.33 12.87 -14.66
CA LYS A 59 20.39 11.89 -14.36
C LYS A 59 20.06 10.50 -14.91
N MET A 60 21.11 9.72 -15.13
CA MET A 60 21.03 8.27 -15.44
C MET A 60 20.16 7.90 -16.65
N ASN A 61 20.02 8.79 -17.65
CA ASN A 61 19.25 8.56 -18.89
C ASN A 61 17.78 8.14 -18.69
N GLY A 62 17.12 8.64 -17.66
CA GLY A 62 15.71 8.33 -17.44
C GLY A 62 15.15 8.82 -16.11
N VAL A 63 15.86 9.72 -15.43
CA VAL A 63 15.46 10.22 -14.12
C VAL A 63 15.47 11.74 -14.11
N HIS A 64 14.33 12.31 -13.74
CA HIS A 64 14.19 13.74 -13.53
C HIS A 64 13.95 14.01 -12.05
N GLU A 65 14.71 14.91 -11.45
CA GLU A 65 14.56 15.29 -10.04
C GLU A 65 14.31 16.79 -9.91
N PHE A 66 13.20 17.11 -9.24
CA PHE A 66 12.89 18.44 -8.76
C PHE A 66 13.38 18.57 -7.32
N LYS A 67 14.18 19.60 -7.04
CA LYS A 67 14.45 20.09 -5.69
C LYS A 67 13.63 21.36 -5.48
N LEU A 68 12.79 21.39 -4.46
CA LEU A 68 11.86 22.47 -4.15
C LEU A 68 12.50 23.46 -3.18
N LYS A 69 12.17 24.76 -3.26
CA LYS A 69 12.62 25.72 -2.24
C LYS A 69 11.88 25.47 -0.93
N GLY A 70 12.60 25.44 0.18
CA GLY A 70 12.05 25.14 1.51
C GLY A 70 12.07 23.64 1.82
N ASN A 71 11.14 23.16 2.65
CA ASN A 71 11.14 21.78 3.16
C ASN A 71 9.76 21.10 3.09
N PRO A 72 9.08 21.06 1.93
CA PRO A 72 7.68 20.62 1.82
C PRO A 72 7.39 19.23 2.40
N PHE A 73 8.39 18.37 2.49
CA PHE A 73 8.26 16.97 2.94
C PHE A 73 8.89 16.71 4.32
N CYS A 74 9.42 17.74 5.00
CA CYS A 74 9.97 17.58 6.35
C CYS A 74 8.85 17.50 7.39
N ALA A 75 9.00 16.66 8.43
CA ALA A 75 8.04 16.55 9.54
C ALA A 75 7.89 17.83 10.38
N ALA A 76 8.94 18.66 10.48
CA ALA A 76 9.02 19.83 11.37
C ALA A 76 8.60 21.17 10.73
N THR A 77 7.94 21.18 9.56
CA THR A 77 7.48 22.43 8.93
C THR A 77 6.20 23.01 9.56
N SER A 78 5.93 24.27 9.22
CA SER A 78 4.71 24.97 9.63
C SER A 78 3.44 24.26 9.16
N SER A 79 2.34 24.53 9.85
CA SER A 79 1.00 24.05 9.48
C SER A 79 0.57 24.54 8.09
N SER A 80 0.94 25.77 7.72
CA SER A 80 0.67 26.32 6.38
C SER A 80 1.38 25.54 5.28
N ASP A 81 2.69 25.30 5.43
CA ASP A 81 3.46 24.49 4.47
C ASP A 81 2.92 23.06 4.39
N ALA A 82 2.45 22.49 5.51
CA ALA A 82 1.85 21.16 5.54
C ALA A 82 0.55 21.07 4.71
N ILE A 83 -0.30 22.10 4.79
CA ILE A 83 -1.53 22.20 3.99
C ILE A 83 -1.17 22.28 2.51
N ILE A 84 -0.26 23.18 2.15
CA ILE A 84 0.13 23.44 0.76
C ILE A 84 0.82 22.21 0.16
N SER A 85 1.71 21.54 0.90
CA SER A 85 2.41 20.33 0.48
C SER A 85 1.42 19.18 0.16
N ARG A 86 0.41 18.96 1.02
CA ARG A 86 -0.64 17.96 0.76
C ARG A 86 -1.52 18.32 -0.43
N LYS A 87 -1.90 19.60 -0.58
CA LYS A 87 -2.65 20.07 -1.77
C LYS A 87 -1.83 19.84 -3.05
N MET A 88 -0.54 20.17 -3.04
CA MET A 88 0.37 19.93 -4.18
C MET A 88 0.44 18.43 -4.51
N ALA A 89 0.64 17.56 -3.53
CA ALA A 89 0.64 16.10 -3.74
C ALA A 89 -0.68 15.61 -4.36
N GLY A 90 -1.83 16.04 -3.83
CA GLY A 90 -3.14 15.73 -4.38
C GLY A 90 -3.30 16.23 -5.82
N ASN A 91 -2.79 17.43 -6.14
CA ASN A 91 -2.83 17.99 -7.48
C ASN A 91 -1.93 17.22 -8.47
N VAL A 92 -0.75 16.74 -8.02
CA VAL A 92 0.12 15.89 -8.85
C VAL A 92 -0.62 14.61 -9.22
N LEU A 93 -1.19 13.91 -8.22
CA LEU A 93 -1.97 12.70 -8.44
C LEU A 93 -3.16 12.96 -9.38
N HIS A 94 -3.88 14.07 -9.17
CA HIS A 94 -5.09 14.39 -9.93
C HIS A 94 -4.76 14.71 -11.39
N ARG A 95 -3.73 15.52 -11.66
CA ARG A 95 -3.35 15.87 -13.04
C ARG A 95 -2.77 14.70 -13.80
N LEU A 96 -1.95 13.87 -13.16
CA LEU A 96 -1.47 12.64 -13.77
C LEU A 96 -2.63 11.70 -14.10
N TYR A 97 -3.59 11.53 -13.19
CA TYR A 97 -4.75 10.69 -13.48
C TYR A 97 -5.58 11.22 -14.65
N ARG A 98 -5.81 12.53 -14.73
CA ARG A 98 -6.46 13.16 -15.90
C ARG A 98 -5.68 13.01 -17.21
N ASP A 99 -4.38 12.81 -17.13
CA ASP A 99 -3.51 12.52 -18.28
C ASP A 99 -3.47 11.01 -18.62
N GLY A 100 -4.25 10.18 -17.92
CA GLY A 100 -4.29 8.74 -18.10
C GLY A 100 -3.27 7.96 -17.28
N TRP A 101 -2.64 8.56 -16.26
CA TRP A 101 -1.71 7.87 -15.36
C TRP A 101 -2.39 7.53 -14.03
N LYS A 102 -2.79 6.27 -13.88
CA LYS A 102 -3.49 5.78 -12.69
C LYS A 102 -2.50 5.23 -11.67
N LEU A 103 -2.62 5.70 -10.43
CA LEU A 103 -1.86 5.19 -9.30
C LEU A 103 -2.22 3.70 -9.10
N GLN A 104 -1.22 2.83 -9.17
CA GLN A 104 -1.38 1.41 -8.85
C GLN A 104 -1.20 1.18 -7.35
N MET A 105 -0.23 1.87 -6.75
CA MET A 105 0.06 1.84 -5.31
C MET A 105 1.07 2.90 -4.92
N SER A 106 1.14 3.13 -3.61
CA SER A 106 2.25 3.80 -2.94
C SER A 106 3.02 2.75 -2.14
N SER A 107 4.33 2.92 -2.02
CA SER A 107 5.20 1.94 -1.36
C SER A 107 6.42 2.61 -0.74
N ASP A 108 6.73 2.22 0.49
CA ASP A 108 7.89 2.72 1.22
C ASP A 108 9.07 1.78 0.93
N LEU A 109 9.80 2.11 -0.15
CA LEU A 109 10.83 1.25 -0.77
C LEU A 109 12.25 1.50 -0.23
N THR A 110 12.42 2.35 0.78
CA THR A 110 13.74 2.62 1.35
C THR A 110 13.76 2.80 2.85
N GLN A 111 14.88 2.44 3.46
CA GLN A 111 15.14 2.56 4.88
C GLN A 111 15.45 4.00 5.35
N THR A 112 15.73 4.95 4.46
CA THR A 112 16.34 6.24 4.87
C THR A 112 15.65 7.50 4.35
N THR A 113 15.75 7.81 3.05
CA THR A 113 15.52 9.19 2.57
C THR A 113 14.22 9.42 1.81
N ASP A 114 13.57 8.37 1.31
CA ASP A 114 12.31 8.50 0.59
C ASP A 114 11.15 8.19 1.54
N LEU A 115 10.16 9.08 1.55
CA LEU A 115 8.97 8.94 2.39
C LEU A 115 7.96 7.99 1.75
N THR A 116 7.85 8.01 0.42
CA THR A 116 7.02 7.06 -0.32
C THR A 116 7.41 7.05 -1.80
N THR A 117 7.04 5.98 -2.51
CA THR A 117 7.15 5.88 -3.97
C THR A 117 5.78 5.59 -4.57
N TRP A 118 5.27 6.52 -5.37
CA TRP A 118 4.07 6.33 -6.18
C TRP A 118 4.39 5.59 -7.46
N ILE A 119 3.74 4.45 -7.69
CA ILE A 119 3.87 3.67 -8.92
C ILE A 119 2.61 3.88 -9.76
N PHE A 120 2.79 4.36 -10.99
CA PHE A 120 1.70 4.62 -11.91
C PHE A 120 1.76 3.66 -13.10
N LYS A 121 0.57 3.34 -13.61
CA LYS A 121 0.38 2.67 -14.88
C LYS A 121 -0.44 3.57 -15.79
N GLN A 122 -0.06 3.64 -17.06
CA GLN A 122 -0.88 4.30 -18.06
C GLN A 122 -2.15 3.49 -18.31
N ASP A 123 -3.29 4.15 -18.20
CA ASP A 123 -4.64 3.65 -18.44
C ASP A 123 -5.45 4.76 -19.11
N THR A 124 -5.49 4.72 -20.44
CA THR A 124 -6.23 5.68 -21.27
C THR A 124 -7.72 5.36 -21.37
N THR A 125 -8.16 4.24 -20.78
CA THR A 125 -9.55 3.77 -20.87
C THR A 125 -10.39 4.13 -19.64
N SER A 126 -9.74 4.37 -18.50
CA SER A 126 -10.41 4.79 -17.27
C SER A 126 -11.06 6.18 -17.41
N ILE A 127 -12.29 6.29 -16.92
CA ILE A 127 -12.94 7.59 -16.72
C ILE A 127 -12.17 8.34 -15.63
N CYS A 128 -11.58 9.46 -16.01
CA CYS A 128 -10.80 10.28 -15.11
C CYS A 128 -11.72 11.11 -14.19
N PRO A 129 -11.34 11.36 -12.93
CA PRO A 129 -12.15 12.15 -12.02
C PRO A 129 -12.24 13.60 -12.51
N SER A 130 -13.45 14.14 -12.51
CA SER A 130 -13.71 15.55 -12.86
C SER A 130 -13.41 16.49 -11.70
N LEU A 131 -13.55 16.01 -10.46
CA LEU A 131 -13.33 16.78 -9.25
C LEU A 131 -11.90 16.55 -8.70
N PRO A 132 -11.29 17.56 -8.05
CA PRO A 132 -10.08 17.35 -7.26
C PRO A 132 -10.28 16.27 -6.20
N PHE A 133 -9.20 15.59 -5.83
CA PHE A 133 -9.27 14.62 -4.74
C PHE A 133 -9.63 15.29 -3.42
N LEU A 134 -10.53 14.65 -2.68
CA LEU A 134 -10.71 14.88 -1.24
C LEU A 134 -9.49 14.29 -0.52
N ILE A 135 -8.86 15.08 0.35
CA ILE A 135 -7.64 14.69 1.05
C ILE A 135 -7.92 14.64 2.54
N VAL A 136 -7.56 13.52 3.18
CA VAL A 136 -7.63 13.37 4.64
C VAL A 136 -6.25 13.03 5.18
N GLY A 137 -5.61 13.99 5.84
CA GLY A 137 -4.29 13.84 6.44
C GLY A 137 -4.35 13.58 7.94
N LEU A 138 -3.75 12.47 8.38
CA LEU A 138 -3.48 12.20 9.80
C LEU A 138 -2.40 13.17 10.31
N SER A 139 -2.82 14.24 10.99
CA SER A 139 -2.00 15.41 11.29
C SER A 139 -1.73 15.55 12.79
N SER A 140 -0.48 15.86 13.15
CA SER A 140 -0.04 15.83 14.56
C SER A 140 -0.36 14.46 15.21
N TYR A 141 -0.34 14.37 16.53
CA TYR A 141 -0.72 13.16 17.26
C TYR A 141 -2.25 12.97 17.36
N ASP A 142 -3.04 14.01 17.06
CA ASP A 142 -4.42 14.11 17.52
C ASP A 142 -5.41 14.74 16.54
N SER A 143 -5.01 15.04 15.29
CA SER A 143 -5.87 15.81 14.39
C SER A 143 -6.09 15.13 13.04
N LEU A 144 -7.29 15.29 12.48
CA LEU A 144 -7.55 15.07 11.06
C LEU A 144 -7.55 16.41 10.34
N MET A 145 -6.84 16.48 9.23
CA MET A 145 -6.84 17.62 8.32
C MET A 145 -7.56 17.19 7.04
N VAL A 146 -8.66 17.85 6.72
CA VAL A 146 -9.46 17.57 5.52
C VAL A 146 -9.33 18.74 4.55
N LEU A 147 -8.95 18.45 3.31
CA LEU A 147 -8.75 19.42 2.22
C LEU A 147 -9.62 19.02 1.03
N ASN A 148 -10.14 20.02 0.32
CA ASN A 148 -11.06 19.83 -0.82
C ASN A 148 -12.31 18.99 -0.47
N GLY A 149 -12.70 18.98 0.81
CA GLY A 149 -13.90 18.28 1.27
C GLY A 149 -15.14 19.14 1.06
N PRO A 150 -16.16 18.64 0.34
CA PRO A 150 -17.47 19.28 0.32
C PRO A 150 -18.04 19.50 1.73
N MET A 151 -18.69 20.64 1.94
CA MET A 151 -19.26 21.03 3.24
C MET A 151 -20.30 20.04 3.77
N ASP A 152 -21.03 19.35 2.90
CA ASP A 152 -22.04 18.35 3.26
C ASP A 152 -21.41 17.08 3.89
N LEU A 153 -20.11 16.85 3.72
CA LEU A 153 -19.39 15.76 4.40
C LEU A 153 -19.07 16.08 5.87
N HIS A 154 -19.19 17.32 6.33
CA HIS A 154 -18.83 17.70 7.70
C HIS A 154 -19.59 16.86 8.74
N GLN A 155 -20.89 16.66 8.55
CA GLN A 155 -21.68 15.82 9.45
C GLN A 155 -21.20 14.36 9.40
N THR A 156 -20.84 13.86 8.21
CA THR A 156 -20.30 12.50 8.05
C THR A 156 -19.02 12.32 8.86
N PHE A 157 -18.07 13.26 8.77
CA PHE A 157 -16.85 13.23 9.59
C PHE A 157 -17.16 13.26 11.09
N LYS A 158 -18.10 14.11 11.51
CA LYS A 158 -18.50 14.21 12.92
C LYS A 158 -19.06 12.89 13.43
N ASP A 159 -20.01 12.30 12.71
CA ASP A 159 -20.66 11.02 13.05
C ASP A 159 -19.64 9.88 13.13
N VAL A 160 -18.71 9.82 12.16
CA VAL A 160 -17.64 8.81 12.14
C VAL A 160 -16.80 8.90 13.42
N ILE A 161 -16.37 10.10 13.81
CA ILE A 161 -15.53 10.27 14.99
C ILE A 161 -16.30 9.99 16.29
N GLU A 162 -17.51 10.51 16.44
CA GLU A 162 -18.33 10.29 17.63
C GLU A 162 -18.66 8.81 17.84
N LYS A 163 -18.81 8.04 16.76
CA LYS A 163 -19.02 6.60 16.80
C LYS A 163 -17.75 5.79 17.09
N SER A 164 -16.60 6.24 16.59
CA SER A 164 -15.39 5.42 16.52
C SER A 164 -14.35 5.74 17.59
N TRP A 165 -14.39 6.94 18.15
CA TRP A 165 -13.38 7.45 19.08
C TRP A 165 -14.00 7.81 20.44
N PRO A 166 -13.82 6.97 21.48
CA PRO A 166 -14.50 7.15 22.76
C PRO A 166 -14.22 8.49 23.46
N GLN A 167 -13.03 9.06 23.28
CA GLN A 167 -12.67 10.34 23.89
C GLN A 167 -13.33 11.53 23.17
N GLY A 168 -13.83 11.33 21.95
CA GLY A 168 -14.55 12.33 21.17
C GLY A 168 -13.69 13.47 20.63
N ILE A 169 -14.38 14.50 20.12
CA ILE A 169 -13.77 15.68 19.49
C ILE A 169 -13.38 16.70 20.57
N GLN A 170 -12.17 17.23 20.48
CA GLN A 170 -11.70 18.34 21.30
C GLN A 170 -12.02 19.70 20.67
N ARG A 171 -11.75 19.85 19.37
CA ARG A 171 -11.96 21.11 18.65
C ARG A 171 -12.29 20.84 17.19
N TRP A 172 -13.21 21.64 16.67
CA TRP A 172 -13.62 21.63 15.27
C TRP A 172 -13.39 23.01 14.68
N THR A 173 -12.59 23.13 13.62
CA THR A 173 -12.25 24.42 13.00
C THR A 173 -12.33 24.30 11.49
N TYR A 174 -13.05 25.21 10.83
CA TYR A 174 -13.12 25.29 9.38
C TYR A 174 -12.78 26.71 8.94
N GLU A 175 -11.62 26.89 8.32
CA GLU A 175 -11.11 28.19 7.87
C GLU A 175 -10.34 28.00 6.57
N ASN A 176 -10.49 28.94 5.62
CA ASN A 176 -9.77 28.92 4.33
C ASN A 176 -9.87 27.58 3.57
N ASP A 177 -11.06 26.98 3.57
CA ASP A 177 -11.36 25.68 2.95
C ASP A 177 -10.50 24.52 3.50
N VAL A 178 -10.15 24.60 4.78
CA VAL A 178 -9.46 23.55 5.52
C VAL A 178 -10.29 23.21 6.75
N LEU A 179 -10.76 21.96 6.82
CA LEU A 179 -11.38 21.42 8.02
C LEU A 179 -10.32 20.74 8.89
N MET A 180 -10.14 21.25 10.10
CA MET A 180 -9.28 20.67 11.13
C MET A 180 -10.14 20.11 12.27
N ILE A 181 -10.05 18.80 12.47
CA ILE A 181 -10.74 18.07 13.54
C ILE A 181 -9.70 17.61 14.56
N LYS A 182 -9.60 18.29 15.69
CA LYS A 182 -8.73 17.90 16.80
C LYS A 182 -9.50 16.97 17.73
N LEU A 183 -8.94 15.81 18.00
CA LEU A 183 -9.49 14.75 18.84
C LEU A 183 -8.93 14.88 20.26
N LYS A 184 -9.69 14.44 21.27
CA LYS A 184 -9.13 14.29 22.62
C LYS A 184 -8.19 13.08 22.64
N GLY A 185 -7.06 13.19 23.34
CA GLY A 185 -6.03 12.15 23.36
C GLY A 185 -5.14 12.16 22.13
N ASN A 186 -4.45 11.05 21.85
CA ASN A 186 -3.46 10.95 20.78
C ASN A 186 -3.69 9.71 19.90
N PRO A 187 -4.77 9.65 19.10
CA PRO A 187 -5.10 8.51 18.25
C PRO A 187 -3.97 8.09 17.30
N TRP A 188 -3.18 9.03 16.79
CA TRP A 188 -2.06 8.75 15.87
C TRP A 188 -0.74 8.46 16.58
N TYR A 189 -0.78 8.35 17.92
CA TYR A 189 0.34 7.90 18.76
C TYR A 189 -0.18 7.03 19.92
N ALA A 190 -1.27 6.30 19.67
CA ALA A 190 -2.05 5.61 20.68
C ALA A 190 -1.31 4.44 21.36
N ASN A 191 -1.76 4.07 22.56
CA ASN A 191 -1.34 2.88 23.29
C ASN A 191 -2.56 2.07 23.73
N GLY A 192 -2.38 0.77 24.00
CA GLY A 192 -3.45 -0.06 24.54
C GLY A 192 -4.70 -0.07 23.65
N GLU A 193 -5.87 0.12 24.26
CA GLU A 193 -7.18 0.06 23.58
C GLU A 193 -7.37 1.18 22.56
N ASP A 194 -6.77 2.36 22.78
CA ASP A 194 -6.83 3.49 21.84
C ASP A 194 -6.26 3.11 20.46
N THR A 195 -5.32 2.13 20.39
CA THR A 195 -4.78 1.64 19.12
C THR A 195 -5.83 0.95 18.25
N VAL A 196 -6.86 0.36 18.88
CA VAL A 196 -7.99 -0.28 18.22
C VAL A 196 -8.94 0.80 17.72
N HIS A 197 -9.34 1.74 18.58
CA HIS A 197 -10.25 2.82 18.23
C HIS A 197 -9.70 3.74 17.12
N ALA A 198 -8.39 4.01 17.09
CA ALA A 198 -7.75 4.75 16.01
C ALA A 198 -7.93 4.07 14.63
N ARG A 199 -7.91 2.73 14.59
CA ARG A 199 -8.14 1.95 13.36
C ARG A 199 -9.62 1.83 13.00
N VAL A 200 -10.51 1.83 14.01
CA VAL A 200 -11.97 1.92 13.80
C VAL A 200 -12.33 3.23 13.09
N ILE A 201 -11.69 4.35 13.45
CA ILE A 201 -11.88 5.63 12.74
C ILE A 201 -11.59 5.44 11.24
N LEU A 202 -10.50 4.79 10.87
CA LEU A 202 -10.06 4.71 9.47
C LEU A 202 -11.00 3.87 8.60
N HIS A 203 -11.33 2.64 8.99
CA HIS A 203 -12.24 1.83 8.16
C HIS A 203 -13.67 2.39 8.17
N THR A 204 -14.10 3.00 9.29
CA THR A 204 -15.44 3.62 9.36
C THR A 204 -15.50 4.86 8.48
N LEU A 205 -14.44 5.67 8.47
CA LEU A 205 -14.33 6.83 7.59
C LEU A 205 -14.36 6.42 6.11
N ILE A 206 -13.53 5.44 5.72
CA ILE A 206 -13.46 4.96 4.33
C ILE A 206 -14.83 4.42 3.89
N GLY A 207 -15.48 3.60 4.71
CA GLY A 207 -16.82 3.09 4.42
C GLY A 207 -17.87 4.19 4.31
N ALA A 208 -17.85 5.18 5.21
CA ALA A 208 -18.80 6.30 5.20
C ALA A 208 -18.62 7.22 3.98
N LEU A 209 -17.37 7.53 3.62
CA LEU A 209 -17.06 8.32 2.43
C LEU A 209 -17.46 7.58 1.15
N GLN A 210 -17.26 6.26 1.08
CA GLN A 210 -17.68 5.48 -0.08
C GLN A 210 -19.20 5.52 -0.30
N VAL A 211 -20.00 5.50 0.77
CA VAL A 211 -21.47 5.69 0.68
C VAL A 211 -21.84 7.07 0.11
N LYS A 212 -20.97 8.06 0.33
CA LYS A 212 -21.07 9.41 -0.23
C LYS A 212 -20.34 9.56 -1.57
N GLN A 213 -20.09 8.45 -2.28
CA GLN A 213 -19.43 8.43 -3.60
C GLN A 213 -17.97 8.89 -3.59
N TRP A 214 -17.34 8.99 -2.42
CA TRP A 214 -15.92 9.29 -2.26
C TRP A 214 -15.14 8.00 -1.97
N LYS A 215 -14.55 7.44 -3.02
CA LYS A 215 -13.82 6.18 -2.96
C LYS A 215 -12.34 6.42 -2.67
N LEU A 216 -11.76 5.60 -1.79
CA LEU A 216 -10.33 5.66 -1.54
C LEU A 216 -9.55 5.35 -2.84
N TYR A 217 -8.76 6.33 -3.29
CA TYR A 217 -7.92 6.24 -4.48
C TYR A 217 -6.52 5.73 -4.12
N GLY A 218 -5.98 6.19 -3.00
CA GLY A 218 -4.67 5.78 -2.51
C GLY A 218 -4.33 6.46 -1.19
N ASN A 219 -3.17 6.10 -0.65
CA ASN A 219 -2.62 6.70 0.56
C ASN A 219 -1.12 6.93 0.39
N SER A 220 -0.50 7.78 1.19
CA SER A 220 0.93 8.10 1.05
C SER A 220 1.52 8.70 2.32
N ASN A 221 2.74 8.31 2.67
CA ASN A 221 3.52 9.05 3.64
C ASN A 221 4.20 10.25 2.97
N LEU A 222 3.79 11.46 3.36
CA LEU A 222 4.30 12.71 2.78
C LEU A 222 5.23 13.49 3.72
N ARG A 223 5.22 13.18 5.02
CA ARG A 223 5.91 13.98 6.06
C ARG A 223 6.35 13.13 7.27
N SER A 224 6.89 11.93 7.02
CA SER A 224 7.46 11.00 8.03
C SER A 224 6.58 10.80 9.27
N SER A 225 5.31 10.45 9.06
CA SER A 225 4.41 10.35 10.21
C SER A 225 3.33 9.30 10.13
N ALA A 226 2.40 9.49 9.22
CA ALA A 226 1.16 8.74 9.14
C ALA A 226 0.61 9.09 7.77
N ASN A 227 -0.06 8.15 7.13
CA ASN A 227 -0.43 8.36 5.74
C ASN A 227 -1.44 9.52 5.60
N THR A 228 -1.34 10.19 4.45
CA THR A 228 -2.41 11.03 3.91
C THR A 228 -3.23 10.19 2.96
N LEU A 229 -4.56 10.21 3.11
CA LEU A 229 -5.51 9.46 2.28
C LEU A 229 -6.08 10.37 1.20
N PHE A 230 -6.21 9.85 -0.02
CA PHE A 230 -6.77 10.55 -1.18
C PHE A 230 -8.02 9.82 -1.64
N PHE A 231 -9.11 10.55 -1.85
CA PHE A 231 -10.40 10.01 -2.26
C PHE A 231 -10.84 10.61 -3.60
N GLU A 232 -11.15 9.74 -4.55
CA GLU A 232 -11.76 10.08 -5.84
C GLU A 232 -13.28 10.14 -5.71
N HIS A 233 -13.91 11.13 -6.34
CA HIS A 233 -15.36 11.14 -6.47
C HIS A 233 -15.77 10.23 -7.64
N ASP A 234 -16.52 9.18 -7.33
CA ASP A 234 -17.02 8.21 -8.30
C ASP A 234 -18.57 8.21 -8.29
N PRO A 235 -19.21 8.93 -9.22
CA PRO A 235 -20.68 9.02 -9.27
C PRO A 235 -21.36 7.70 -9.62
N ASN A 236 -20.62 6.69 -10.08
CA ASN A 236 -21.17 5.37 -10.42
C ASN A 236 -21.34 4.48 -9.18
N ILE A 237 -20.82 4.90 -8.03
CA ILE A 237 -21.08 4.20 -6.77
C ILE A 237 -22.55 4.44 -6.41
N VAL A 238 -23.35 3.38 -6.50
CA VAL A 238 -24.76 3.38 -6.09
C VAL A 238 -24.83 3.17 -4.57
N PRO A 239 -25.28 4.16 -3.78
CA PRO A 239 -25.44 4.00 -2.35
C PRO A 239 -26.40 2.84 -2.04
N GLY A 240 -25.97 1.86 -1.24
CA GLY A 240 -26.81 0.73 -0.82
C GLY A 240 -26.62 -0.58 -1.59
N MET A 241 -25.85 -0.61 -2.69
CA MET A 241 -25.35 -1.86 -3.28
C MET A 241 -24.18 -2.42 -2.45
N GLN A 242 -24.44 -2.76 -1.19
CA GLN A 242 -23.52 -3.58 -0.42
C GLN A 242 -23.64 -5.00 -0.96
N PHE A 243 -22.58 -5.50 -1.59
CA PHE A 243 -22.50 -6.91 -1.92
C PHE A 243 -22.62 -7.70 -0.62
N SER A 244 -23.70 -8.48 -0.51
CA SER A 244 -23.75 -9.57 0.45
C SER A 244 -23.12 -10.77 -0.24
N PRO A 245 -21.88 -11.16 0.10
CA PRO A 245 -21.22 -12.32 -0.51
C PRO A 245 -21.91 -13.65 -0.16
N ILE A 246 -22.90 -13.65 0.75
CA ILE A 246 -23.62 -14.84 1.22
C ILE A 246 -25.13 -14.55 1.19
N PRO A 247 -25.93 -15.23 0.34
CA PRO A 247 -27.38 -15.05 0.29
C PRO A 247 -28.00 -15.20 1.69
N GLY A 248 -28.63 -14.13 2.20
CA GLY A 248 -29.28 -14.11 3.51
C GLY A 248 -28.46 -13.47 4.65
N MET A 249 -27.19 -13.12 4.46
CA MET A 249 -26.42 -12.32 5.44
C MET A 249 -26.29 -10.86 4.99
N GLN A 250 -27.07 -9.96 5.60
CA GLN A 250 -26.78 -8.53 5.48
C GLN A 250 -25.59 -8.18 6.39
N PHE A 251 -24.41 -7.97 5.82
CA PHE A 251 -23.31 -7.38 6.58
C PHE A 251 -23.60 -5.90 6.78
N SER A 252 -23.84 -5.48 8.01
CA SER A 252 -23.95 -4.05 8.34
C SER A 252 -22.62 -3.30 8.17
N GLN A 253 -21.51 -4.03 8.04
CA GLN A 253 -20.15 -3.49 7.87
C GLN A 253 -19.59 -3.83 6.49
N SER A 254 -19.24 -2.79 5.72
CA SER A 254 -18.61 -2.94 4.40
C SER A 254 -17.09 -3.05 4.45
N HIS A 255 -16.48 -2.71 5.60
CA HIS A 255 -15.03 -2.69 5.81
C HIS A 255 -14.66 -3.19 7.19
N PHE A 256 -13.48 -3.78 7.32
CA PHE A 256 -12.84 -4.09 8.61
C PHE A 256 -11.32 -3.95 8.49
N THR A 257 -10.60 -4.12 9.60
CA THR A 257 -9.13 -3.99 9.63
C THR A 257 -8.46 -5.21 10.25
N ILE A 258 -7.35 -5.64 9.66
CA ILE A 258 -6.34 -6.48 10.32
C ILE A 258 -5.15 -5.61 10.68
N SER A 259 -4.67 -5.73 11.91
CA SER A 259 -3.40 -5.10 12.32
C SER A 259 -2.44 -6.09 12.96
N PHE A 260 -1.15 -5.84 12.72
CA PHE A 260 -0.03 -6.57 13.31
C PHE A 260 0.56 -5.70 14.42
N ASN A 261 0.58 -6.18 15.66
CA ASN A 261 0.87 -5.37 16.83
C ASN A 261 1.98 -6.02 17.66
N SER A 262 2.81 -5.19 18.30
CA SER A 262 3.99 -5.65 19.05
C SER A 262 4.83 -6.61 18.20
N HIS A 263 5.24 -7.75 18.73
CA HIS A 263 6.05 -8.74 18.03
C HIS A 263 5.23 -9.94 17.52
N ASP A 264 4.06 -10.21 18.08
CA ASP A 264 3.36 -11.49 17.90
C ASP A 264 1.82 -11.42 17.92
N LEU A 265 1.23 -10.22 17.95
CA LEU A 265 -0.23 -10.06 18.01
C LEU A 265 -0.83 -9.74 16.64
N LEU A 266 -1.83 -10.50 16.22
CA LEU A 266 -2.69 -10.19 15.08
C LEU A 266 -4.09 -9.84 15.60
N ARG A 267 -4.64 -8.69 15.18
CA ARG A 267 -5.98 -8.25 15.60
C ARG A 267 -6.92 -8.14 14.42
N LEU A 268 -8.15 -8.63 14.60
CA LEU A 268 -9.28 -8.44 13.71
C LEU A 268 -10.21 -7.37 14.32
N ILE A 269 -10.25 -6.19 13.71
CA ILE A 269 -10.96 -5.02 14.22
C ILE A 269 -12.15 -4.72 13.32
N GLY A 270 -13.37 -4.83 13.84
CA GLY A 270 -14.61 -4.69 13.06
C GLY A 270 -14.90 -5.88 12.14
N ALA A 271 -14.18 -7.00 12.26
CA ALA A 271 -14.40 -8.17 11.41
C ALA A 271 -15.72 -8.87 11.80
N PRO A 272 -16.50 -9.36 10.82
CA PRO A 272 -17.63 -10.26 11.09
C PRO A 272 -17.19 -11.52 11.82
N GLU A 273 -18.06 -12.05 12.70
CA GLU A 273 -17.75 -13.19 13.57
C GLU A 273 -17.26 -14.43 12.80
N GLY A 274 -17.85 -14.72 11.64
CA GLY A 274 -17.45 -15.85 10.79
C GLY A 274 -15.99 -15.79 10.30
N LEU A 275 -15.41 -14.59 10.16
CA LEU A 275 -14.01 -14.44 9.73
C LEU A 275 -13.00 -14.79 10.82
N VAL A 276 -13.41 -14.71 12.10
CA VAL A 276 -12.52 -15.09 13.22
C VAL A 276 -12.10 -16.55 13.09
N SER A 277 -13.04 -17.44 12.80
CA SER A 277 -12.76 -18.87 12.61
C SER A 277 -11.93 -19.15 11.36
N ALA A 278 -12.20 -18.46 10.25
CA ALA A 278 -11.41 -18.59 9.03
C ALA A 278 -9.94 -18.19 9.25
N VAL A 279 -9.70 -17.05 9.91
CA VAL A 279 -8.35 -16.58 10.26
C VAL A 279 -7.69 -17.53 11.25
N ARG A 280 -8.39 -17.99 12.29
CA ARG A 280 -7.87 -18.98 13.25
C ARG A 280 -7.35 -20.24 12.55
N ASN A 281 -8.16 -20.84 11.69
CA ASN A 281 -7.80 -22.07 10.97
C ASN A 281 -6.57 -21.83 10.07
N THR A 282 -6.53 -20.69 9.40
CA THR A 282 -5.39 -20.28 8.57
C THR A 282 -4.11 -20.14 9.40
N LEU A 283 -4.19 -19.47 10.54
CA LEU A 283 -3.07 -19.30 11.46
C LEU A 283 -2.56 -20.64 11.99
N GLN A 284 -3.45 -21.54 12.42
CA GLN A 284 -3.07 -22.87 12.90
C GLN A 284 -2.44 -23.75 11.81
N THR A 285 -2.88 -23.60 10.57
CA THR A 285 -2.39 -24.40 9.44
C THR A 285 -1.03 -23.92 8.94
N PHE A 286 -0.85 -22.61 8.80
CA PHE A 286 0.30 -22.04 8.08
C PHE A 286 1.35 -21.38 8.97
N TRP A 287 1.06 -21.17 10.26
CA TRP A 287 2.05 -20.80 11.25
C TRP A 287 2.50 -22.03 12.02
N SER A 288 3.69 -22.56 11.70
CA SER A 288 4.21 -23.81 12.25
C SER A 288 4.31 -23.82 13.78
N ARG A 289 4.50 -22.65 14.40
CA ARG A 289 4.55 -22.51 15.87
C ARG A 289 3.16 -22.40 16.50
N GLY A 290 2.11 -22.16 15.72
CA GLY A 290 0.72 -22.12 16.17
C GLY A 290 0.35 -20.89 17.03
N ILE A 291 -0.90 -20.91 17.49
CA ILE A 291 -1.48 -19.86 18.33
C ILE A 291 -1.13 -20.13 19.79
N GLN A 292 -0.70 -19.10 20.51
CA GLN A 292 -0.44 -19.14 21.95
C GLN A 292 -1.70 -18.82 22.76
N GLU A 293 -2.45 -17.79 22.37
CA GLU A 293 -3.61 -17.29 23.09
C GLU A 293 -4.58 -16.60 22.11
N GLU A 294 -5.86 -16.60 22.45
CA GLU A 294 -6.89 -15.81 21.79
C GLU A 294 -7.78 -15.11 22.81
N ARG A 295 -8.17 -13.87 22.54
CA ARG A 295 -9.09 -13.13 23.42
C ARG A 295 -9.83 -12.01 22.69
N SER A 296 -10.95 -11.60 23.26
CA SER A 296 -11.54 -10.30 22.96
C SER A 296 -10.66 -9.18 23.54
N TYR A 297 -10.51 -8.09 22.80
CA TYR A 297 -9.71 -6.93 23.20
C TYR A 297 -10.29 -5.65 22.60
N ALA A 298 -10.82 -4.74 23.42
CA ALA A 298 -11.38 -3.46 22.98
C ALA A 298 -12.39 -3.55 21.80
N GLY A 299 -13.27 -4.56 21.83
CA GLY A 299 -14.23 -4.81 20.73
C GLY A 299 -13.63 -5.44 19.47
N SER A 300 -12.37 -5.88 19.51
CA SER A 300 -11.69 -6.65 18.47
C SER A 300 -11.41 -8.08 18.92
N TRP A 301 -11.05 -8.96 17.99
CA TRP A 301 -10.51 -10.29 18.31
C TRP A 301 -9.00 -10.32 18.13
N GLN A 302 -8.27 -10.76 19.15
CA GLN A 302 -6.80 -10.78 19.15
C GLN A 302 -6.28 -12.21 19.22
N PHE A 303 -5.39 -12.54 18.29
CA PHE A 303 -4.55 -13.74 18.31
C PHE A 303 -3.14 -13.37 18.78
N LYS A 304 -2.60 -14.12 19.74
CA LYS A 304 -1.17 -14.11 20.08
C LYS A 304 -0.54 -15.34 19.46
N LEU A 305 0.44 -15.15 18.59
CA LEU A 305 1.18 -16.23 17.93
C LEU A 305 2.40 -16.62 18.74
N ARG A 306 2.82 -17.89 18.68
CA ARG A 306 4.11 -18.29 19.27
C ARG A 306 5.26 -17.77 18.41
N GLY A 307 6.30 -17.21 19.02
CA GLY A 307 7.43 -16.61 18.32
C GLY A 307 7.32 -15.09 18.21
N THR A 308 7.95 -14.51 17.19
CA THR A 308 7.92 -13.06 16.94
C THR A 308 7.72 -12.77 15.45
N PRO A 309 6.60 -13.23 14.85
CA PRO A 309 6.37 -13.11 13.40
C PRO A 309 6.44 -11.67 12.88
N TRP A 310 6.05 -10.69 13.70
CA TRP A 310 5.98 -9.28 13.33
C TRP A 310 7.23 -8.49 13.75
N TRP A 311 8.24 -9.19 14.26
CA TRP A 311 9.58 -8.70 14.58
C TRP A 311 10.59 -9.80 14.21
N ALA A 312 10.62 -10.17 12.94
CA ALA A 312 11.34 -11.35 12.48
C ALA A 312 12.57 -10.98 11.61
N SER A 313 13.49 -11.92 11.48
CA SER A 313 14.59 -11.88 10.50
C SER A 313 14.87 -13.28 9.99
N GLY A 314 15.54 -13.41 8.86
CA GLY A 314 15.85 -14.73 8.27
C GLY A 314 14.58 -15.50 7.91
N ASP A 315 14.55 -16.80 8.23
CA ASP A 315 13.47 -17.72 7.81
C ASP A 315 12.11 -17.36 8.39
N GLU A 316 12.08 -16.91 9.66
CA GLU A 316 10.83 -16.50 10.31
C GLU A 316 10.19 -15.31 9.59
N ALA A 317 10.99 -14.40 9.03
CA ALA A 317 10.49 -13.26 8.25
C ALA A 317 9.89 -13.68 6.89
N VAL A 318 10.36 -14.79 6.32
CA VAL A 318 9.76 -15.40 5.12
C VAL A 318 8.44 -16.08 5.49
N ASP A 319 8.43 -16.84 6.58
CA ASP A 319 7.21 -17.52 7.07
C ASP A 319 6.11 -16.52 7.47
N SER A 320 6.45 -15.37 8.05
CA SER A 320 5.47 -14.33 8.39
C SER A 320 4.79 -13.75 7.14
N ARG A 321 5.55 -13.45 6.09
CA ARG A 321 5.00 -12.94 4.82
C ARG A 321 4.18 -14.01 4.10
N PHE A 322 4.63 -15.26 4.17
CA PHE A 322 3.85 -16.41 3.71
C PHE A 322 2.53 -16.54 4.46
N LEU A 323 2.53 -16.37 5.78
CA LEU A 323 1.31 -16.39 6.60
C LEU A 323 0.33 -15.28 6.17
N VAL A 324 0.83 -14.06 5.92
CA VAL A 324 0.00 -12.96 5.41
C VAL A 324 -0.63 -13.31 4.07
N LEU A 325 0.12 -13.90 3.13
CA LEU A 325 -0.43 -14.39 1.86
C LEU A 325 -1.59 -15.37 2.07
N LYS A 326 -1.45 -16.31 3.02
CA LYS A 326 -2.51 -17.28 3.33
C LYS A 326 -3.72 -16.67 4.00
N VAL A 327 -3.54 -15.65 4.83
CA VAL A 327 -4.66 -14.86 5.38
C VAL A 327 -5.39 -14.11 4.26
N LEU A 328 -4.68 -13.51 3.30
CA LEU A 328 -5.30 -12.87 2.14
C LEU A 328 -6.10 -13.87 1.29
N GLU A 329 -5.52 -15.03 0.99
CA GLU A 329 -6.18 -16.12 0.25
C GLU A 329 -7.44 -16.63 0.96
N ALA A 330 -7.41 -16.78 2.29
CA ALA A 330 -8.57 -17.16 3.06
C ALA A 330 -9.66 -16.08 2.99
N LEU A 331 -9.32 -14.82 3.23
CA LEU A 331 -10.31 -13.73 3.26
C LEU A 331 -10.98 -13.49 1.91
N GLN A 332 -10.26 -13.59 0.79
CA GLN A 332 -10.88 -13.48 -0.54
C GLN A 332 -11.90 -14.61 -0.79
N ALA A 333 -11.68 -15.81 -0.25
CA ALA A 333 -12.59 -16.94 -0.42
C ALA A 333 -13.90 -16.71 0.36
N TYR A 334 -13.86 -15.85 1.38
CA TYR A 334 -15.04 -15.36 2.12
C TYR A 334 -15.61 -14.04 1.56
N GLY A 335 -15.15 -13.59 0.39
CA GLY A 335 -15.66 -12.37 -0.23
C GLY A 335 -15.06 -11.08 0.33
N TRP A 336 -13.83 -11.11 0.83
CA TRP A 336 -13.13 -9.92 1.32
C TRP A 336 -11.86 -9.65 0.54
N SER A 337 -11.74 -8.43 0.02
CA SER A 337 -10.57 -7.96 -0.73
C SER A 337 -9.90 -6.81 -0.01
N VAL A 338 -8.61 -6.62 -0.23
CA VAL A 338 -7.88 -5.48 0.35
C VAL A 338 -8.38 -4.19 -0.29
N ALA A 339 -8.74 -3.23 0.55
CA ALA A 339 -9.05 -1.86 0.16
C ALA A 339 -7.79 -0.99 0.19
N ALA A 340 -6.98 -1.12 1.24
CA ALA A 340 -5.69 -0.46 1.38
C ALA A 340 -4.87 -1.07 2.53
N SER A 341 -3.55 -0.92 2.45
CA SER A 341 -2.64 -0.93 3.60
C SER A 341 -2.38 0.51 4.02
N VAL A 342 -2.42 0.80 5.32
CA VAL A 342 -2.24 2.16 5.85
C VAL A 342 -1.38 2.19 7.10
N ASP A 343 -0.47 3.17 7.18
CA ASP A 343 0.27 3.48 8.39
C ASP A 343 -0.44 4.60 9.13
N CYS A 344 -1.09 4.21 10.24
CA CYS A 344 -1.95 5.08 11.01
C CYS A 344 -1.28 5.73 12.22
N SER A 345 -0.13 5.20 12.63
CA SER A 345 0.60 5.62 13.83
C SER A 345 1.90 6.29 13.46
N ARG A 346 2.29 7.26 14.28
CA ARG A 346 3.58 7.96 14.23
C ARG A 346 4.66 7.28 15.06
N LYS A 347 4.48 6.00 15.39
CA LYS A 347 5.46 5.19 16.09
C LYS A 347 6.18 4.33 15.07
N ASP A 348 7.49 4.36 15.10
CA ASP A 348 8.31 3.56 14.20
C ASP A 348 8.01 2.06 14.35
N SER A 349 7.71 1.60 15.57
CA SER A 349 7.37 0.18 15.82
C SER A 349 6.00 -0.28 15.31
N ASP A 350 5.14 0.63 14.83
CA ASP A 350 3.83 0.27 14.27
C ASP A 350 4.00 -0.32 12.87
N LYS A 351 3.19 -1.32 12.56
CA LYS A 351 3.15 -1.98 11.25
C LYS A 351 1.95 -1.47 10.45
N SER A 352 1.99 -1.66 9.14
CA SER A 352 0.87 -1.31 8.29
C SER A 352 -0.39 -2.06 8.72
N SER A 353 -1.51 -1.35 8.76
CA SER A 353 -2.83 -1.92 9.00
C SER A 353 -3.52 -2.20 7.68
N VAL A 354 -4.04 -3.41 7.49
CA VAL A 354 -4.68 -3.82 6.24
C VAL A 354 -6.19 -3.66 6.40
N ILE A 355 -6.77 -2.75 5.62
CA ILE A 355 -8.20 -2.51 5.57
C ILE A 355 -8.79 -3.37 4.46
N PHE A 356 -9.80 -4.17 4.81
CA PHE A 356 -10.53 -5.01 3.88
C PHE A 356 -11.89 -4.39 3.57
N LYS A 357 -12.42 -4.73 2.40
CA LYS A 357 -13.77 -4.40 1.96
C LYS A 357 -14.49 -5.63 1.43
N THR A 358 -15.81 -5.62 1.53
CA THR A 358 -16.67 -6.61 0.88
C THR A 358 -16.41 -6.67 -0.63
N SER A 359 -16.48 -7.88 -1.19
CA SER A 359 -16.22 -8.20 -2.59
C SER A 359 -16.84 -9.54 -2.96
N GLN A 360 -16.80 -9.89 -4.25
CA GLN A 360 -17.16 -11.23 -4.70
C GLN A 360 -16.14 -12.25 -4.15
N PRO A 361 -16.59 -13.39 -3.60
CA PRO A 361 -15.70 -14.50 -3.25
C PRO A 361 -14.86 -14.94 -4.45
N THR A 362 -13.56 -15.07 -4.25
CA THR A 362 -12.61 -15.51 -5.29
C THR A 362 -11.55 -16.43 -4.70
N GLN A 363 -10.90 -17.21 -5.57
CA GLN A 363 -9.82 -18.13 -5.22
C GLN A 363 -8.59 -17.88 -6.10
N SER A 364 -8.06 -16.66 -6.05
CA SER A 364 -6.84 -16.28 -6.76
C SER A 364 -5.57 -16.59 -5.96
N HIS A 365 -4.50 -16.96 -6.66
CA HIS A 365 -3.18 -17.12 -6.04
C HIS A 365 -2.58 -15.80 -5.64
N PHE A 366 -1.81 -15.80 -4.54
CA PHE A 366 -0.97 -14.66 -4.16
C PHE A 366 0.50 -15.03 -4.09
N PHE A 367 1.36 -14.08 -4.43
CA PHE A 367 2.77 -14.11 -4.06
C PHE A 367 3.21 -12.74 -3.58
N CYS A 368 4.40 -12.68 -2.97
CA CYS A 368 4.95 -11.44 -2.44
C CYS A 368 6.38 -11.23 -2.93
N ILE A 369 6.69 -9.98 -3.28
CA ILE A 369 8.06 -9.48 -3.43
C ILE A 369 8.42 -8.79 -2.12
N SER A 370 9.32 -9.37 -1.33
CA SER A 370 9.82 -8.71 -0.11
C SER A 370 11.17 -8.06 -0.36
N LEU A 371 11.32 -6.82 0.08
CA LEU A 371 12.57 -6.08 0.03
C LEU A 371 13.18 -6.10 1.43
N HIS A 372 14.34 -6.74 1.56
CA HIS A 372 14.90 -7.15 2.85
C HIS A 372 16.30 -6.61 3.02
N GLU A 373 16.63 -6.18 4.25
CA GLU A 373 17.90 -5.49 4.53
C GLU A 373 18.15 -4.35 3.53
N THR A 374 19.40 -4.11 3.15
CA THR A 374 19.77 -3.05 2.21
C THR A 374 19.78 -3.50 0.76
N ASP A 375 19.91 -4.81 0.52
CA ASP A 375 20.33 -5.37 -0.78
C ASP A 375 19.68 -6.69 -1.19
N LYS A 376 18.64 -7.17 -0.51
CA LYS A 376 17.98 -8.44 -0.85
C LYS A 376 16.56 -8.24 -1.37
N LEU A 377 16.19 -9.02 -2.37
CA LEU A 377 14.79 -9.18 -2.80
C LEU A 377 14.45 -10.67 -2.73
N ARG A 378 13.29 -11.00 -2.15
CA ARG A 378 12.79 -12.37 -2.11
C ARG A 378 11.45 -12.48 -2.82
N LEU A 379 11.29 -13.52 -3.62
CA LEU A 379 10.02 -13.95 -4.19
C LEU A 379 9.44 -15.05 -3.28
N ILE A 380 8.39 -14.74 -2.54
CA ILE A 380 7.77 -15.63 -1.56
C ILE A 380 6.44 -16.15 -2.14
N ASN A 381 6.26 -17.48 -2.16
CA ASN A 381 5.10 -18.15 -2.77
C ASN A 381 4.89 -17.84 -4.26
N ALA A 382 5.95 -17.45 -4.99
CA ALA A 382 5.85 -17.19 -6.42
C ALA A 382 5.76 -18.51 -7.19
N PRO A 383 4.78 -18.67 -8.11
CA PRO A 383 4.78 -19.76 -9.07
C PRO A 383 6.07 -19.79 -9.89
N GLU A 384 6.47 -20.97 -10.38
CA GLU A 384 7.77 -21.15 -11.06
C GLU A 384 7.92 -20.26 -12.31
N ASP A 385 6.85 -20.12 -13.09
CA ASP A 385 6.82 -19.25 -14.27
C ASP A 385 6.95 -17.76 -13.89
N VAL A 386 6.28 -17.34 -12.82
CA VAL A 386 6.39 -15.99 -12.26
C VAL A 386 7.80 -15.72 -11.72
N ALA A 387 8.38 -16.68 -11.00
CA ALA A 387 9.74 -16.58 -10.49
C ALA A 387 10.75 -16.43 -11.61
N LYS A 388 10.59 -17.20 -12.70
CA LYS A 388 11.44 -17.12 -13.88
C LYS A 388 11.34 -15.77 -14.58
N ILE A 389 10.13 -15.25 -14.77
CA ILE A 389 9.91 -13.92 -15.38
C ILE A 389 10.55 -12.81 -14.54
N CYS A 390 10.35 -12.84 -13.22
CA CYS A 390 10.98 -11.90 -12.31
C CYS A 390 12.51 -11.99 -12.40
N GLN A 391 13.07 -13.20 -12.41
CA GLN A 391 14.51 -13.42 -12.57
C GLN A 391 15.06 -12.80 -13.87
N ASP A 392 14.40 -13.03 -15.00
CA ASP A 392 14.84 -12.50 -16.30
C ASP A 392 14.80 -10.97 -16.34
N VAL A 393 13.78 -10.36 -15.72
CA VAL A 393 13.71 -8.90 -15.55
C VAL A 393 14.81 -8.39 -14.64
N ILE A 394 15.03 -9.02 -13.49
CA ILE A 394 16.07 -8.63 -12.53
C ILE A 394 17.45 -8.66 -13.20
N GLN A 395 17.76 -9.72 -13.93
CA GLN A 395 19.03 -9.88 -14.65
C GLN A 395 19.25 -8.81 -15.74
N SER A 396 18.19 -8.38 -16.42
CA SER A 396 18.30 -7.43 -17.52
C SER A 396 18.20 -5.96 -17.08
N GLN A 397 17.51 -5.66 -15.97
CA GLN A 397 17.17 -4.28 -15.59
C GLN A 397 17.94 -3.76 -14.38
N TYR A 398 18.54 -4.64 -13.57
CA TYR A 398 19.36 -4.23 -12.43
C TYR A 398 20.85 -4.22 -12.79
N LEU A 399 21.32 -3.10 -13.34
CA LEU A 399 22.65 -3.02 -13.98
C LEU A 399 23.83 -3.00 -13.01
N LEU A 400 23.60 -2.79 -11.71
CA LEU A 400 24.67 -2.87 -10.71
C LEU A 400 25.17 -4.30 -10.49
N GLY A 401 24.35 -5.30 -10.83
CA GLY A 401 24.70 -6.72 -10.78
C GLY A 401 24.08 -7.48 -9.61
N ILE A 402 24.10 -8.81 -9.72
CA ILE A 402 23.55 -9.75 -8.74
C ILE A 402 24.74 -10.50 -8.13
N GLN A 403 24.87 -10.44 -6.80
CA GLN A 403 25.92 -11.16 -6.07
C GLN A 403 25.60 -12.65 -5.95
N ARG A 404 24.33 -12.97 -5.67
CA ARG A 404 23.89 -14.34 -5.39
C ARG A 404 22.41 -14.51 -5.69
N VAL A 405 22.06 -15.67 -6.21
CA VAL A 405 20.67 -16.16 -6.27
C VAL A 405 20.63 -17.52 -5.55
N GLN A 406 19.70 -17.70 -4.63
CA GLN A 406 19.57 -18.96 -3.88
C GLN A 406 18.13 -19.20 -3.44
N LEU A 407 17.78 -20.47 -3.20
CA LEU A 407 16.61 -20.80 -2.40
C LEU A 407 16.89 -20.45 -0.93
N TYR A 408 15.95 -19.76 -0.30
CA TYR A 408 16.04 -19.32 1.09
C TYR A 408 14.68 -19.51 1.76
N GLY A 409 14.56 -20.53 2.61
CA GLY A 409 13.27 -20.97 3.16
C GLY A 409 12.26 -21.26 2.04
N LYS A 410 11.06 -20.65 2.12
CA LYS A 410 9.99 -20.75 1.12
C LYS A 410 10.08 -19.68 0.02
N SER A 411 11.30 -19.22 -0.29
CA SER A 411 11.50 -18.09 -1.21
C SER A 411 12.71 -18.27 -2.13
N LEU A 412 12.67 -17.60 -3.27
CA LEU A 412 13.84 -17.36 -4.11
C LEU A 412 14.44 -16.00 -3.75
N GLU A 413 15.66 -15.99 -3.23
CA GLU A 413 16.37 -14.78 -2.80
C GLU A 413 17.39 -14.33 -3.84
N PHE A 414 17.38 -13.03 -4.14
CA PHE A 414 18.37 -12.30 -4.91
C PHE A 414 19.12 -11.37 -3.95
N LYS A 415 20.45 -11.49 -3.89
CA LYS A 415 21.32 -10.52 -3.23
C LYS A 415 21.97 -9.65 -4.29
N PHE A 416 21.78 -8.35 -4.20
CA PHE A 416 22.23 -7.36 -5.17
C PHE A 416 23.61 -6.82 -4.87
N VAL A 417 24.33 -6.38 -5.90
CA VAL A 417 25.45 -5.45 -5.74
C VAL A 417 24.88 -4.06 -5.47
N GLY A 418 25.46 -3.34 -4.51
CA GLY A 418 24.93 -2.06 -4.04
C GLY A 418 23.81 -2.24 -3.01
N ASN A 419 23.14 -1.14 -2.67
CA ASN A 419 22.13 -1.07 -1.61
C ASN A 419 20.83 -0.42 -2.12
N PRO A 420 20.06 -1.09 -3.00
CA PRO A 420 18.88 -0.51 -3.63
C PRO A 420 17.79 -0.09 -2.64
N TRP A 421 17.78 -0.67 -1.43
CA TRP A 421 16.79 -0.37 -0.39
C TRP A 421 17.32 0.59 0.68
N SER A 422 18.62 0.87 0.70
CA SER A 422 19.23 1.86 1.59
C SER A 422 19.71 3.05 0.77
N CYS A 423 18.80 3.97 0.45
CA CYS A 423 19.03 5.00 -0.55
C CYS A 423 20.21 5.95 -0.25
N GLY A 424 20.66 6.11 0.99
CA GLY A 424 21.65 7.15 1.32
C GLY A 424 21.22 8.54 0.81
N ILE A 425 22.17 9.47 0.73
CA ILE A 425 21.87 10.88 0.37
C ILE A 425 21.48 11.03 -1.10
N ASP A 426 22.21 10.38 -2.02
CA ASP A 426 21.99 10.54 -3.45
C ASP A 426 20.95 9.57 -4.03
N GLY A 427 20.68 8.43 -3.37
CA GLY A 427 19.65 7.48 -3.82
C GLY A 427 19.95 6.77 -5.14
N HIS A 428 21.23 6.61 -5.51
CA HIS A 428 21.61 6.06 -6.82
C HIS A 428 21.15 4.61 -6.99
N ASP A 429 21.50 3.74 -6.06
CA ASP A 429 21.14 2.32 -6.13
C ASP A 429 19.61 2.15 -6.07
N GLY A 430 18.93 3.01 -5.29
CA GLY A 430 17.47 3.04 -5.22
C GLY A 430 16.78 3.49 -6.52
N ILE A 431 17.48 4.15 -7.44
CA ILE A 431 16.98 4.40 -8.80
C ILE A 431 16.99 3.10 -9.60
N HIS A 432 18.07 2.33 -9.55
CA HIS A 432 18.15 1.02 -10.22
C HIS A 432 17.11 0.04 -9.67
N GLY A 433 16.92 0.01 -8.35
CA GLY A 433 15.89 -0.80 -7.70
C GLY A 433 14.47 -0.44 -8.19
N ARG A 434 14.14 0.85 -8.29
CA ARG A 434 12.85 1.31 -8.82
C ARG A 434 12.67 1.01 -10.29
N ASN A 435 13.69 1.23 -11.12
CA ASN A 435 13.66 0.85 -12.52
C ASN A 435 13.33 -0.64 -12.67
N MET A 436 14.07 -1.51 -11.99
CA MET A 436 13.83 -2.94 -11.97
C MET A 436 12.39 -3.29 -11.55
N LEU A 437 11.88 -2.68 -10.47
CA LEU A 437 10.50 -2.91 -10.02
C LEU A 437 9.46 -2.48 -11.06
N LEU A 438 9.61 -1.34 -11.74
CA LEU A 438 8.69 -0.92 -12.79
C LEU A 438 8.62 -1.94 -13.94
N HIS A 439 9.77 -2.51 -14.32
CA HIS A 439 9.81 -3.57 -15.32
C HIS A 439 9.21 -4.89 -14.83
N ILE A 440 9.37 -5.22 -13.53
CA ILE A 440 8.69 -6.38 -12.93
C ILE A 440 7.18 -6.17 -12.99
N PHE A 441 6.66 -5.00 -12.61
CA PHE A 441 5.24 -4.68 -12.68
C PHE A 441 4.71 -4.83 -14.12
N ARG A 442 5.45 -4.33 -15.11
CA ARG A 442 5.07 -4.46 -16.53
C ARG A 442 5.04 -5.91 -17.01
N ALA A 443 6.01 -6.73 -16.59
CA ALA A 443 6.08 -8.14 -16.96
C ALA A 443 4.96 -8.96 -16.30
N LEU A 444 4.71 -8.72 -15.01
CA LEU A 444 3.64 -9.34 -14.23
C LEU A 444 2.25 -8.99 -14.77
N ALA A 445 2.00 -7.71 -15.08
CA ALA A 445 0.74 -7.28 -15.66
C ALA A 445 0.46 -7.96 -17.01
N GLY A 446 1.49 -8.20 -17.82
CA GLY A 446 1.40 -8.98 -19.07
C GLY A 446 1.07 -10.47 -18.86
N ARG A 447 1.06 -10.94 -17.60
CA ARG A 447 0.68 -12.30 -17.18
C ARG A 447 -0.48 -12.29 -16.20
N PHE A 448 -1.32 -11.25 -16.22
CA PHE A 448 -2.52 -11.12 -15.38
C PHE A 448 -2.23 -11.05 -13.88
N TRP A 449 -1.02 -10.70 -13.47
CA TRP A 449 -0.70 -10.44 -12.07
C TRP A 449 -0.82 -8.95 -11.81
N ARG A 450 -1.58 -8.60 -10.76
CA ARG A 450 -1.72 -7.21 -10.33
C ARG A 450 -1.29 -7.01 -8.88
N PRO A 451 -0.74 -5.83 -8.55
CA PRO A 451 -0.48 -5.49 -7.16
C PRO A 451 -1.79 -5.39 -6.36
N VAL A 452 -1.72 -5.76 -5.09
CA VAL A 452 -2.84 -5.71 -4.14
C VAL A 452 -2.58 -4.75 -2.99
N MET A 453 -1.38 -4.83 -2.39
CA MET A 453 -0.97 -3.92 -1.32
C MET A 453 0.55 -3.84 -1.22
N SER A 454 1.03 -2.74 -0.65
CA SER A 454 2.40 -2.56 -0.18
C SER A 454 2.34 -2.35 1.32
N ALA A 455 3.00 -3.20 2.10
CA ALA A 455 2.85 -3.16 3.55
C ALA A 455 4.14 -3.55 4.28
N ASP A 456 4.42 -2.83 5.36
CA ASP A 456 5.34 -3.29 6.38
C ASP A 456 4.60 -4.24 7.33
N VAL A 457 4.98 -5.50 7.26
CA VAL A 457 4.47 -6.58 8.11
C VAL A 457 5.44 -6.95 9.24
N SER A 458 6.66 -6.43 9.22
CA SER A 458 7.74 -6.75 10.15
C SER A 458 8.60 -5.50 10.42
N ALA A 459 8.04 -4.58 11.22
CA ALA A 459 8.68 -3.33 11.63
C ALA A 459 9.83 -3.55 12.64
N LYS A 460 10.83 -4.37 12.27
CA LYS A 460 12.07 -4.58 13.03
C LYS A 460 13.03 -3.44 12.68
N TYR A 461 13.62 -2.81 13.70
CA TYR A 461 14.54 -1.68 13.52
C TYR A 461 15.96 -2.03 13.97
N ILE A 462 16.94 -1.36 13.37
CA ILE A 462 18.32 -1.35 13.84
C ILE A 462 18.54 -0.04 14.60
N HIS A 463 18.85 -0.17 15.89
CA HIS A 463 19.21 0.97 16.74
C HIS A 463 20.63 1.44 16.46
N GLN A 464 20.79 2.74 16.26
CA GLN A 464 22.11 3.37 16.10
C GLN A 464 22.49 4.14 17.36
N GLU A 465 23.77 4.08 17.76
CA GLU A 465 24.25 4.88 18.90
C GLU A 465 24.24 6.40 18.60
N ASN A 466 24.50 6.79 17.35
CA ASN A 466 24.68 8.19 16.93
C ASN A 466 23.95 8.50 15.60
N GLY A 467 22.69 8.10 15.47
CA GLY A 467 21.87 8.36 14.29
C GLY A 467 20.41 7.97 14.50
N PRO A 468 19.51 8.30 13.55
CA PRO A 468 18.15 7.81 13.61
C PRO A 468 18.12 6.28 13.44
N ASP A 469 17.19 5.64 14.13
CA ASP A 469 16.85 4.25 13.88
C ASP A 469 16.36 4.08 12.44
N TYR A 470 16.60 2.90 11.87
CA TYR A 470 16.13 2.59 10.53
C TYR A 470 15.55 1.18 10.49
N PRO A 471 14.55 0.96 9.63
CA PRO A 471 13.93 -0.34 9.55
C PRO A 471 14.90 -1.33 8.88
N LEU A 472 14.92 -2.56 9.38
CA LEU A 472 15.66 -3.66 8.77
C LEU A 472 15.07 -3.99 7.40
N ASP A 473 13.75 -4.05 7.32
CA ASP A 473 12.99 -4.36 6.13
C ASP A 473 12.18 -3.15 5.69
N VAL A 474 12.03 -2.98 4.38
CA VAL A 474 11.09 -1.99 3.85
C VAL A 474 9.81 -2.71 3.42
N ASP A 475 8.88 -1.99 2.79
CA ASP A 475 7.61 -2.57 2.38
C ASP A 475 7.76 -3.85 1.56
N SER A 476 6.81 -4.75 1.77
CA SER A 476 6.61 -5.93 0.93
C SER A 476 5.42 -5.72 0.02
N ILE A 477 5.59 -6.07 -1.26
CA ILE A 477 4.57 -5.87 -2.30
C ILE A 477 3.89 -7.20 -2.58
N PHE A 478 2.58 -7.24 -2.35
CA PHE A 478 1.75 -8.43 -2.54
C PHE A 478 1.01 -8.35 -3.87
N PHE A 479 1.03 -9.45 -4.62
CA PHE A 479 0.39 -9.59 -5.92
C PHE A 479 -0.66 -10.69 -5.89
N THR A 480 -1.69 -10.54 -6.71
CA THR A 480 -2.68 -11.60 -6.96
C THR A 480 -2.86 -11.83 -8.44
N TYR A 481 -3.18 -13.06 -8.80
CA TYR A 481 -3.57 -13.42 -10.16
C TYR A 481 -5.01 -12.96 -10.42
N ASP A 482 -5.20 -12.14 -11.44
CA ASP A 482 -6.49 -11.58 -11.83
C ASP A 482 -6.64 -11.59 -13.36
N PRO A 483 -7.25 -12.65 -13.93
CA PRO A 483 -7.46 -12.76 -15.36
C PRO A 483 -8.49 -11.73 -15.86
N SER A 484 -9.34 -11.19 -14.97
CA SER A 484 -10.34 -10.18 -15.33
C SER A 484 -9.73 -8.78 -15.51
N ALA A 485 -8.54 -8.54 -14.93
CA ALA A 485 -7.85 -7.26 -15.00
C ALA A 485 -7.32 -6.89 -16.41
N ALA A 486 -7.36 -7.82 -17.38
CA ALA A 486 -6.84 -7.62 -18.73
C ALA A 486 -7.91 -7.45 -19.81
N SER A 487 -9.20 -7.54 -19.50
CA SER A 487 -10.27 -7.39 -20.49
C SER A 487 -10.87 -5.98 -20.48
N PRO A 488 -10.62 -5.13 -21.50
CA PRO A 488 -11.58 -4.11 -21.85
C PRO A 488 -12.76 -4.83 -22.53
N SER A 489 -13.92 -4.76 -21.89
CA SER A 489 -15.22 -5.32 -22.33
C SER A 489 -15.40 -6.85 -22.22
N ALA A 490 -16.24 -7.25 -21.27
CA ALA A 490 -17.17 -8.36 -21.46
C ALA A 490 -18.54 -7.92 -20.92
N PRO A 491 -19.67 -8.21 -21.60
CA PRO A 491 -20.99 -7.97 -21.05
C PRO A 491 -21.17 -8.84 -19.78
N PRO A 492 -22.06 -8.43 -18.85
CA PRO A 492 -22.48 -9.34 -17.79
C PRO A 492 -23.13 -10.57 -18.46
N TYR A 493 -23.07 -11.73 -17.79
CA TYR A 493 -23.56 -13.03 -18.25
C TYR A 493 -22.54 -13.91 -19.01
N MET A 494 -21.52 -14.37 -18.29
CA MET A 494 -21.24 -15.81 -18.26
C MET A 494 -21.27 -16.24 -16.79
N GLN A 495 -22.25 -17.06 -16.43
CA GLN A 495 -22.30 -17.69 -15.12
C GLN A 495 -21.02 -18.53 -14.94
N PRO A 496 -20.27 -18.37 -13.83
CA PRO A 496 -19.25 -19.34 -13.49
C PRO A 496 -19.91 -20.72 -13.28
N PRO A 497 -19.20 -21.83 -13.56
CA PRO A 497 -19.74 -23.16 -13.35
C PRO A 497 -20.17 -23.34 -11.88
N PRO A 498 -21.23 -24.13 -11.61
CA PRO A 498 -21.74 -24.30 -10.27
C PRO A 498 -20.77 -25.18 -9.47
N TYR A 499 -19.79 -24.56 -8.82
CA TYR A 499 -19.14 -25.18 -7.67
C TYR A 499 -20.07 -24.99 -6.48
N GLY A 500 -20.71 -26.08 -6.07
CA GLY A 500 -21.57 -26.10 -4.90
C GLY A 500 -20.84 -25.54 -3.68
N PHE A 501 -21.53 -24.66 -2.95
CA PHE A 501 -21.03 -24.05 -1.72
C PHE A 501 -20.68 -25.13 -0.69
N LEU A 502 -19.49 -25.03 -0.09
CA LEU A 502 -19.15 -25.82 1.08
C LEU A 502 -19.86 -25.25 2.33
N PRO A 503 -20.44 -26.11 3.19
CA PRO A 503 -20.99 -25.69 4.47
C PRO A 503 -19.93 -25.05 5.38
N PRO A 504 -20.31 -24.19 6.35
CA PRO A 504 -19.39 -23.43 7.21
C PRO A 504 -18.39 -24.23 8.07
N ASN A 505 -18.49 -25.57 8.09
CA ASN A 505 -17.75 -26.45 9.00
C ASN A 505 -16.80 -27.45 8.32
N GLU A 506 -16.60 -27.38 7.00
CA GLU A 506 -15.65 -28.26 6.31
C GLU A 506 -14.39 -27.50 5.85
N ALA A 507 -13.23 -28.13 6.02
CA ALA A 507 -11.98 -27.63 5.47
C ALA A 507 -12.05 -27.67 3.93
N PRO A 508 -11.52 -26.65 3.23
CA PRO A 508 -11.51 -26.65 1.77
C PRO A 508 -10.71 -27.85 1.24
N PRO A 509 -11.11 -28.42 0.09
CA PRO A 509 -10.38 -29.53 -0.51
C PRO A 509 -8.93 -29.12 -0.83
N PRO A 510 -7.98 -30.08 -0.77
CA PRO A 510 -6.60 -29.80 -1.12
C PRO A 510 -6.51 -29.27 -2.55
N PHE A 511 -5.68 -28.23 -2.69
CA PHE A 511 -5.40 -27.53 -3.93
C PHE A 511 -5.04 -28.51 -5.06
N ALA A 512 -5.81 -28.52 -6.15
CA ALA A 512 -5.38 -29.06 -7.43
C ALA A 512 -4.79 -27.87 -8.24
N PRO A 513 -3.54 -27.95 -8.72
CA PRO A 513 -2.99 -26.91 -9.57
C PRO A 513 -3.87 -26.71 -10.80
N PRO A 514 -4.11 -25.45 -11.23
CA PRO A 514 -4.81 -25.20 -12.48
C PRO A 514 -4.05 -25.90 -13.62
N ALA A 515 -4.79 -26.54 -14.53
CA ALA A 515 -4.20 -27.11 -15.73
C ALA A 515 -3.59 -25.98 -16.56
N TYR A 516 -2.28 -25.77 -16.42
CA TYR A 516 -1.53 -24.91 -17.33
C TYR A 516 -1.64 -25.55 -18.72
N GLY A 517 -2.45 -24.93 -19.58
CA GLY A 517 -2.60 -25.39 -20.96
C GLY A 517 -1.21 -25.50 -21.60
N ALA A 518 -0.84 -26.70 -21.99
CA ALA A 518 0.33 -26.93 -22.81
C ALA A 518 0.13 -26.14 -24.12
N TYR A 519 0.95 -25.12 -24.36
CA TYR A 519 0.99 -24.50 -25.67
C TYR A 519 1.63 -25.48 -26.66
N PRO A 520 1.03 -25.69 -27.85
CA PRO A 520 1.60 -26.55 -28.86
C PRO A 520 2.90 -25.92 -29.38
N ASN A 521 3.94 -26.74 -29.48
CA ASN A 521 5.18 -26.38 -30.16
C ASN A 521 4.86 -25.95 -31.60
N GLN A 522 5.19 -24.71 -31.95
CA GLN A 522 5.73 -24.32 -33.25
C GLN A 522 6.36 -22.92 -33.20
#